data_AF-A0A5Q0GAN0-F1
#
_entry.id   AF-A0A5Q0GAN0-F1
#
_cell.length_a   1.000
_cell.length_b   1.000
_cell.length_c   1.000
_cell.angle_alpha   90.00
_cell.angle_beta   90.00
_cell.angle_gamma   90.00
#
_symmetry.space_group_name_H-M   'P 1'
#
loop_
_entity.id
_entity.type
_entity.pdbx_description
1 polymer ?
#
loop_
_entity_poly.entity_id
_entity_poly.type
_entity_poly.pdbx_seq_one_letter_code
_entity_poly.pdbx_strand_id
1 'polypeptide(L)'
;MAFVGTHNSKGQNLGVKPLIRDAQAQIITVTFDFLIPPGQIVTIGLRPNRNPSYDGVYLFDVIAFPSGKQTAGQCLSVGRLQFYTDTTTES
;
A
#
# COMPACT_ATOMS: atom_id res chain seq x y z
N MET A 1 5.20 -3.61 7.28
CA MET A 1 5.86 -2.61 8.15
C MET A 1 5.34 -1.24 7.79
N ALA A 2 5.28 -0.31 8.74
CA ALA A 2 4.98 1.10 8.48
C ALA A 2 5.93 1.98 9.30
N PHE A 3 6.42 3.07 8.72
CA PHE A 3 7.39 3.96 9.38
C PHE A 3 7.38 5.37 8.76
N VAL A 4 7.93 6.34 9.49
CA VAL A 4 8.11 7.72 9.06
C VAL A 4 9.32 7.84 8.14
N GLY A 5 9.20 8.61 7.06
CA GLY A 5 10.28 8.87 6.11
C GLY A 5 10.21 7.97 4.87
N THR A 6 11.34 7.86 4.16
CA THR A 6 11.45 7.13 2.89
C THR A 6 12.20 5.82 3.08
N HIS A 7 12.21 4.95 2.06
CA HIS A 7 12.92 3.66 2.13
C HIS A 7 14.40 3.81 2.54
N ASN A 8 15.08 4.85 2.05
CA ASN A 8 16.50 5.13 2.30
C ASN A 8 16.75 5.95 3.58
N SER A 9 15.71 6.53 4.17
CA SER A 9 15.78 7.33 5.40
C SER A 9 14.63 6.95 6.32
N LYS A 10 14.79 5.80 6.99
CA LYS A 10 13.78 5.24 7.88
C LYS A 10 13.86 5.91 9.24
N GLY A 11 12.79 6.59 9.61
CA GLY A 11 12.58 7.14 10.93
C GLY A 11 11.83 6.17 11.84
N GLN A 12 10.99 6.74 12.71
CA GLN A 12 10.22 5.99 13.70
C GLN A 12 9.26 4.98 13.05
N ASN A 13 9.21 3.77 13.61
CA ASN A 13 8.18 2.78 13.26
C ASN A 13 6.81 3.24 13.74
N LEU A 14 5.82 3.10 12.87
CA LEU A 14 4.43 3.42 13.17
C LEU A 14 3.69 2.14 13.55
N GLY A 15 3.03 2.17 14.71
CA GLY A 15 2.12 1.12 15.12
C GLY A 15 0.94 1.02 14.16
N VAL A 16 0.62 -0.20 13.73
CA VAL A 16 -0.54 -0.51 12.89
C VAL A 16 -1.33 -1.64 13.53
N LYS A 17 -2.65 -1.49 13.53
CA LYS A 17 -3.57 -2.55 13.90
C LYS A 17 -3.43 -3.72 12.92
N PRO A 18 -3.90 -4.93 13.29
CA PRO A 18 -3.98 -6.04 12.36
C PRO A 18 -4.64 -5.62 11.05
N LEU A 19 -3.95 -5.89 9.94
CA LEU A 19 -4.39 -5.51 8.60
C LEU A 19 -5.68 -6.25 8.24
N ILE A 20 -6.63 -5.54 7.66
CA ILE A 20 -7.81 -6.16 7.05
C ILE A 20 -7.53 -6.32 5.56
N ARG A 21 -7.69 -7.53 5.03
CA ARG A 21 -7.56 -7.83 3.61
C ARG A 21 -8.90 -8.37 3.11
N ASP A 22 -9.49 -7.65 2.17
CA ASP A 22 -10.67 -8.09 1.43
C ASP A 22 -10.22 -8.50 0.02
N ALA A 23 -10.15 -9.81 -0.21
CA ALA A 23 -9.71 -10.35 -1.50
C ALA A 23 -10.79 -10.20 -2.58
N GLN A 24 -12.06 -10.14 -2.22
CA GLN A 24 -13.15 -9.95 -3.18
C GLN A 24 -13.18 -8.50 -3.66
N ALA A 25 -13.05 -7.55 -2.74
CA ALA A 25 -13.01 -6.12 -3.06
C ALA A 25 -11.62 -5.63 -3.51
N GLN A 26 -10.57 -6.46 -3.42
CA GLN A 26 -9.18 -6.11 -3.72
C GLN A 26 -8.65 -4.94 -2.87
N ILE A 27 -9.03 -4.91 -1.59
CA ILE A 27 -8.70 -3.82 -0.65
C ILE A 27 -7.80 -4.34 0.48
N ILE A 28 -6.77 -3.56 0.79
CA ILE A 28 -5.95 -3.71 2.00
C ILE A 28 -6.17 -2.46 2.87
N THR A 29 -6.76 -2.65 4.04
CA THR A 29 -6.98 -1.56 5.00
C THR A 29 -5.85 -1.54 6.03
N VAL A 30 -5.17 -0.40 6.11
CA VAL A 30 -4.16 -0.11 7.12
C VAL A 30 -4.74 0.89 8.11
N THR A 31 -4.78 0.54 9.38
CA THR A 31 -5.21 1.45 10.45
C THR A 31 -4.04 1.67 11.40
N PHE A 32 -3.62 2.92 11.54
CA PHE A 32 -2.58 3.31 12.49
C PHE A 32 -3.11 3.28 13.93
N ASP A 33 -2.26 2.92 14.88
CA ASP A 33 -2.61 2.92 16.30
C ASP A 33 -2.79 4.33 16.86
N PHE A 34 -2.08 5.30 16.28
CA PHE A 34 -2.13 6.72 16.63
C PHE A 34 -2.40 7.57 15.38
N LEU A 35 -2.94 8.77 15.60
CA LEU A 35 -3.11 9.75 14.52
C LEU A 35 -1.75 10.17 13.98
N ILE A 36 -1.65 10.21 12.64
CA ILE A 36 -0.45 10.70 11.95
C ILE A 36 -0.59 12.22 11.78
N PRO A 37 0.34 13.04 12.29
CA PRO A 37 0.35 14.48 12.06
C PRO A 37 0.40 14.83 10.58
N PRO A 38 -0.23 15.94 10.16
CA PRO A 38 -0.14 16.41 8.78
C PRO A 38 1.29 16.79 8.40
N GLY A 39 1.62 16.67 7.11
CA GLY A 39 2.95 17.01 6.57
C GLY A 39 4.02 15.93 6.75
N GLN A 40 3.68 14.81 7.39
CA GLN A 40 4.62 13.70 7.60
C GLN A 40 4.63 12.74 6.40
N ILE A 41 5.83 12.40 5.92
CA ILE A 41 6.00 11.31 4.94
C ILE A 41 5.90 9.99 5.69
N VAL A 42 5.00 9.11 5.24
CA VAL A 42 4.82 7.77 5.79
C VAL A 42 5.06 6.74 4.69
N THR A 43 5.89 5.74 4.98
CA THR A 43 6.10 4.58 4.12
C THR A 43 5.37 3.37 4.68
N ILE A 44 4.56 2.73 3.84
CA ILE A 44 3.92 1.43 4.11
C ILE A 44 4.59 0.39 3.21
N GLY A 45 5.26 -0.58 3.84
CA GLY A 45 5.88 -1.68 3.12
C GLY A 45 4.88 -2.82 2.89
N LEU A 46 4.53 -3.04 1.62
CA LEU A 46 3.78 -4.21 1.16
C LEU A 46 4.77 -5.27 0.68
N ARG A 47 4.62 -6.50 1.18
CA ARG A 47 5.42 -7.65 0.76
C ARG A 47 4.49 -8.71 0.17
N PRO A 48 4.47 -8.90 -1.17
CA PRO A 48 3.75 -10.00 -1.77
C PRO A 48 4.46 -11.33 -1.46
N ASN A 49 3.68 -12.40 -1.30
CA ASN A 49 4.23 -13.75 -1.10
C ASN A 49 4.69 -14.40 -2.42
N ARG A 50 4.02 -14.05 -3.52
CA ARG A 50 4.35 -14.48 -4.89
C ARG A 50 3.92 -13.40 -5.87
N ASN A 51 4.49 -13.43 -7.08
CA ASN A 51 4.03 -12.60 -8.18
C ASN A 51 2.60 -12.98 -8.60
N PRO A 52 1.86 -12.08 -9.27
CA PRO A 52 0.54 -12.39 -9.83
C PRO A 52 0.62 -13.53 -10.85
N SER A 53 -0.48 -14.27 -11.02
CA SER A 53 -0.57 -15.36 -12.00
C SER A 53 -0.61 -14.88 -13.45
N TYR A 54 -0.99 -13.62 -13.67
CA TYR A 54 -1.10 -13.01 -14.98
C TYR A 54 -0.13 -11.84 -15.08
N ASP A 55 0.49 -11.68 -16.24
CA ASP A 55 1.25 -10.48 -16.55
C ASP A 55 0.33 -9.27 -16.76
N GLY A 56 0.95 -8.11 -16.97
CA GLY A 56 0.24 -6.87 -17.22
C GLY A 56 0.50 -5.78 -16.18
N VAL A 57 -0.35 -4.76 -16.24
CA VAL A 57 -0.24 -3.54 -15.43
C VAL A 57 -1.25 -3.60 -14.29
N TYR A 58 -0.74 -3.50 -13.07
CA TYR A 58 -1.52 -3.48 -11.84
C TYR A 58 -1.47 -2.08 -11.25
N LEU A 59 -2.64 -1.47 -11.07
CA LEU A 59 -2.81 -0.14 -10.49
C LEU A 59 -3.30 -0.27 -9.05
N PHE A 60 -2.75 0.55 -8.17
CA PHE A 60 -3.06 0.57 -6.74
C PHE A 60 -3.45 1.97 -6.33
N ASP A 61 -4.74 2.19 -6.09
CA ASP A 61 -5.22 3.46 -5.55
C ASP A 61 -4.92 3.55 -4.06
N VAL A 62 -4.37 4.69 -3.64
CA VAL A 62 -4.13 4.98 -2.23
C VAL A 62 -5.18 5.98 -1.76
N ILE A 63 -6.12 5.50 -0.95
CA ILE A 63 -7.20 6.30 -0.38
C ILE A 63 -6.94 6.47 1.11
N ALA A 64 -6.91 7.72 1.58
CA ALA A 64 -6.78 8.04 2.99
C ALA A 64 -8.12 8.52 3.56
N PHE A 65 -8.39 8.10 4.79
CA PHE A 65 -9.57 8.50 5.54
C PHE A 65 -9.12 9.28 6.78
N PRO A 66 -9.50 10.56 6.92
CA PRO A 66 -9.23 11.30 8.14
C PRO A 66 -10.02 10.71 9.32
N SER A 67 -9.56 10.96 10.54
CA SER A 67 -10.27 10.55 11.75
C SER A 67 -11.58 11.34 11.92
N GLY A 68 -12.71 10.65 12.13
CA GLY A 68 -14.02 11.29 12.35
C GLY A 68 -15.20 10.33 12.11
N LYS A 69 -16.42 10.75 12.47
CA LYS A 69 -17.64 9.91 12.38
C LYS A 69 -18.14 9.68 10.94
N GLN A 70 -17.81 10.57 10.01
CA GLN A 70 -18.14 10.48 8.60
C GLN A 70 -17.07 11.22 7.84
N THR A 71 -16.12 10.48 7.28
CA THR A 71 -15.04 11.06 6.50
C THR A 71 -15.07 10.45 5.11
N ALA A 72 -15.33 11.30 4.12
CA ALA A 72 -15.17 10.91 2.72
C ALA A 72 -13.69 10.56 2.50
N GLY A 73 -13.44 9.42 1.87
CA GLY A 73 -12.08 9.00 1.51
C GLY A 73 -11.50 9.96 0.47
N GLN A 74 -10.23 10.31 0.63
CA GLN A 74 -9.49 11.13 -0.32
C GLN A 74 -8.46 10.26 -1.05
N CYS A 75 -8.53 10.24 -2.39
CA CYS A 75 -7.46 9.65 -3.20
C CYS A 75 -6.20 10.52 -3.10
N LEU A 76 -5.10 9.92 -2.66
CA LEU A 76 -3.79 10.57 -2.54
C LEU A 76 -2.93 10.35 -3.78
N SER A 77 -2.96 9.14 -4.35
CA SER A 77 -2.14 8.76 -5.51
C SER A 77 -2.54 7.41 -6.09
N VAL A 78 -2.00 7.08 -7.26
CA VAL A 78 -2.07 5.76 -7.89
C VAL A 78 -0.65 5.21 -8.06
N GLY A 79 -0.38 4.03 -7.51
CA GLY A 79 0.85 3.26 -7.72
C GLY A 79 0.70 2.29 -8.90
N ARG A 80 1.78 2.05 -9.64
CA ARG A 80 1.80 1.14 -10.79
C ARG A 80 2.88 0.10 -10.64
N LEU A 81 2.50 -1.17 -10.78
CA LEU A 81 3.42 -2.30 -10.91
C LEU A 81 3.16 -2.98 -12.25
N GLN A 82 4.22 -3.34 -12.97
CA GLN A 82 4.11 -4.07 -14.22
C GLN A 82 4.85 -5.40 -14.11
N PHE A 83 4.17 -6.47 -14.50
CA PHE A 83 4.71 -7.82 -14.55
C PHE A 83 4.70 -8.30 -15.99
N TYR A 84 5.68 -9.11 -16.34
CA TYR A 84 5.87 -9.66 -17.66
C TYR A 84 5.96 -11.18 -17.56
N THR A 85 5.38 -11.90 -18.52
CA THR A 85 5.62 -13.32 -18.68
C THR A 85 7.00 -13.52 -19.30
N ASP A 86 7.77 -14.45 -18.76
CA ASP A 86 9.06 -14.81 -19.32
C ASP A 86 8.84 -15.63 -20.61
N THR A 87 9.03 -15.01 -21.77
CA THR A 87 8.94 -15.69 -23.07
C THR A 87 10.34 -16.18 -23.46
N THR A 88 10.87 -17.16 -22.74
CA THR A 88 12.05 -17.88 -23.25
C THR A 88 11.59 -18.82 -24.34
N THR A 89 11.62 -18.35 -25.59
CA THR A 89 11.52 -19.20 -26.78
C THR A 89 12.91 -19.75 -27.05
N GLU A 90 13.18 -20.99 -26.63
CA GLU A 90 14.35 -21.72 -27.16
C GLU A 90 14.16 -21.90 -28.67
N SER A 91 15.13 -21.41 -29.46
CA SER A 91 15.23 -21.59 -30.91
C SER A 91 16.01 -22.84 -31.25
#